data_AF-A0A9D6WJH5-F1
#
_entry.id   AF-A0A9D6WJH5-F1
#
_cell.length_a   1.000
_cell.length_b   1.000
_cell.length_c   1.000
_cell.angle_alpha   90.00
_cell.angle_beta   90.00
_cell.angle_gamma   90.00
#
_symmetry.space_group_name_H-M   'P 1'
#
loop_
_entity.id
_entity.type
_entity.pdbx_description
1 polymer ?
#
loop_
_entity_poly.entity_id
_entity_poly.type
_entity_poly.pdbx_seq_one_letter_code
_entity_poly.pdbx_strand_id
1 'polypeptide(L)' 'MKPITADAVGINPIGVVVWKKMDGTRTLDALVAQVRVTFAEVPDTVNDEVSAFVDNLAQKGFAGYEASRAR' A
#
# COMPACT_ATOMS: atom_id res chain seq x y z
N MET A 1 15.32 -6.95 -25.97
CA MET A 1 14.42 -6.83 -24.81
C MET A 1 15.23 -7.23 -23.58
N LYS A 2 15.66 -6.27 -22.74
CA LYS A 2 16.39 -6.62 -21.52
C LYS A 2 15.36 -7.12 -20.51
N PRO A 3 15.53 -8.33 -19.94
CA PRO A 3 14.70 -8.74 -18.82
C PRO A 3 14.93 -7.73 -17.71
N ILE A 4 13.86 -7.18 -17.15
CA ILE A 4 13.91 -6.53 -15.85
C ILE A 4 14.14 -7.67 -14.86
N THR A 5 15.41 -8.02 -14.69
CA THR A 5 15.85 -9.00 -13.70
C THR A 5 15.38 -8.48 -12.35
N ALA A 6 14.60 -9.30 -11.66
CA ALA A 6 14.21 -9.10 -10.28
C ALA A 6 15.42 -9.22 -9.34
N ASP A 7 16.49 -8.51 -9.64
CA ASP A 7 17.66 -8.33 -8.78
C ASP A 7 17.24 -7.32 -7.70
N ALA A 8 16.83 -7.85 -6.56
CA ALA A 8 16.53 -7.14 -5.31
C ALA A 8 15.39 -6.09 -5.33
N VAL A 9 14.42 -6.19 -6.23
CA VAL A 9 13.08 -5.69 -5.88
C VAL A 9 12.38 -6.84 -5.18
N GLY A 10 12.70 -7.05 -3.90
CA GLY A 10 11.80 -7.78 -3.01
C GLY A 10 10.48 -7.05 -3.13
N ILE A 11 9.56 -7.61 -3.93
CA ILE A 11 8.22 -7.05 -4.11
C ILE A 11 7.70 -6.93 -2.70
N ASN A 12 7.63 -5.71 -2.16
CA ASN A 12 7.10 -5.48 -0.82
C ASN A 12 5.70 -6.11 -0.84
N PRO A 13 5.49 -7.29 -0.22
CA PRO A 13 4.27 -8.06 -0.42
C PRO A 13 3.09 -7.30 0.19
N ILE A 14 3.37 -6.48 1.20
CA ILE A 14 2.44 -5.50 1.77
C ILE A 14 2.05 -4.48 0.70
N GLY A 15 3.01 -3.87 0.02
CA GLY A 15 2.75 -2.89 -1.05
C GLY A 15 1.87 -3.44 -2.18
N VAL A 16 2.08 -4.70 -2.60
CA VAL A 16 1.21 -5.34 -3.61
C VAL A 16 -0.18 -5.62 -3.10
N VAL A 17 -0.32 -6.08 -1.85
CA VAL A 17 -1.64 -6.31 -1.24
C VAL A 17 -2.39 -5.00 -1.12
N VAL A 18 -1.73 -3.94 -0.63
CA VAL A 18 -2.31 -2.59 -0.52
C VAL A 18 -2.74 -2.10 -1.89
N TRP A 19 -1.85 -2.11 -2.89
CA TRP A 19 -2.16 -1.65 -4.25
C TRP A 19 -3.36 -2.38 -4.86
N LYS A 20 -3.42 -3.71 -4.73
CA LYS A 20 -4.55 -4.53 -5.24
C LYS A 20 -5.87 -4.24 -4.53
N LYS A 21 -5.84 -3.62 -3.36
CA LYS A 21 -7.03 -3.32 -2.54
C LYS A 21 -7.43 -1.85 -2.61
N MET A 22 -6.61 -0.98 -3.21
CA MET A 22 -6.98 0.41 -3.44
C MET A 22 -8.07 0.48 -4.52
N ASP A 23 -9.30 0.73 -4.08
CA ASP A 23 -10.49 0.91 -4.93
C ASP A 23 -11.01 2.36 -4.92
N GLY A 24 -10.25 3.28 -4.29
CA GLY A 24 -10.61 4.69 -4.13
C GLY A 24 -11.57 4.99 -2.97
N THR A 25 -12.08 3.96 -2.28
CA THR A 25 -13.06 4.13 -1.19
C THR A 25 -12.55 3.70 0.18
N ARG A 26 -11.47 2.91 0.22
CA ARG A 26 -10.91 2.38 1.47
C ARG A 26 -10.03 3.39 2.20
N THR A 27 -10.16 3.39 3.52
CA THR A 27 -9.29 4.11 4.43
C THR A 27 -7.95 3.39 4.62
N LEU A 28 -6.93 4.11 5.10
CA LEU A 28 -5.63 3.51 5.47
C LEU A 28 -5.78 2.39 6.51
N ASP A 29 -6.63 2.58 7.52
CA ASP A 29 -6.91 1.57 8.54
C ASP A 29 -7.48 0.27 7.94
N ALA A 30 -8.40 0.38 6.98
CA ALA A 30 -8.95 -0.78 6.27
C ALA A 30 -7.90 -1.51 5.44
N LEU A 31 -6.93 -0.78 4.86
CA LEU A 31 -5.80 -1.36 4.13
C LEU A 31 -4.84 -2.10 5.09
N VAL A 32 -4.54 -1.52 6.25
CA VAL A 32 -3.69 -2.15 7.28
C VAL A 32 -4.36 -3.40 7.87
N ALA A 33 -5.66 -3.33 8.17
CA ALA A 33 -6.41 -4.49 8.65
C ALA A 33 -6.35 -5.64 7.64
N GLN A 34 -6.47 -5.33 6.34
CA GLN A 34 -6.36 -6.33 5.28
C GLN A 34 -4.97 -6.97 5.21
N VAL A 35 -3.91 -6.19 5.43
CA VAL A 35 -2.53 -6.70 5.51
C VAL A 35 -2.39 -7.66 6.70
N ARG A 36 -2.88 -7.27 7.88
CA ARG A 36 -2.86 -8.12 9.09
C ARG A 36 -3.66 -9.42 8.96
N VAL A 37 -4.71 -9.44 8.14
CA VAL A 37 -5.46 -10.67 7.83
C VAL A 37 -4.72 -11.56 6.82
N THR A 38 -3.90 -10.96 5.96
CA THR A 38 -3.25 -11.66 4.83
C THR A 38 -1.92 -12.32 5.24
N PHE A 39 -1.23 -11.76 6.23
CA PHE A 39 0.06 -12.25 6.70
C PHE A 39 -0.03 -12.69 8.16
N ALA A 40 0.52 -13.87 8.48
CA ALA A 40 0.43 -14.45 9.82
C ALA A 40 1.27 -13.71 10.87
N GLU A 41 2.36 -13.06 10.44
CA GLU A 41 3.24 -12.28 11.29
C GLU A 41 3.44 -10.91 10.65
N VAL A 42 2.92 -9.87 11.32
CA VAL A 42 2.96 -8.49 10.82
C VAL A 42 3.57 -7.62 11.90
N PRO A 43 4.66 -6.90 11.60
CA PRO A 43 5.31 -6.04 12.59
C PRO A 43 4.40 -4.87 12.97
N ASP A 44 4.63 -4.30 14.15
CA ASP A 44 3.88 -3.13 14.63
C ASP A 44 4.06 -1.90 13.72
N THR A 45 5.17 -1.84 12.98
CA THR A 45 5.50 -0.81 11.98
C THR A 45 4.65 -0.87 10.72
N VAL A 46 3.76 -1.85 10.55
CA VAL A 46 2.95 -2.00 9.34
C VAL A 46 2.10 -0.76 9.02
N ASN A 47 1.65 -0.03 10.04
CA ASN A 47 0.92 1.22 9.83
C ASN A 47 1.79 2.25 9.10
N ASP A 48 3.01 2.46 9.58
CA ASP A 48 3.97 3.40 8.99
C ASP A 48 4.38 2.96 7.59
N GLU A 49 4.60 1.66 7.38
CA GLU A 49 4.96 1.11 6.07
C GLU A 49 3.85 1.26 5.03
N VAL A 50 2.60 1.00 5.41
CA VAL A 50 1.44 1.18 4.53
C VAL A 50 1.22 2.66 4.24
N SER A 51 1.33 3.54 5.24
CA SER A 51 1.21 4.99 5.04
C SER A 51 2.29 5.51 4.09
N ALA A 52 3.55 5.20 4.37
CA ALA A 52 4.69 5.63 3.54
C ALA A 52 4.58 5.10 2.10
N PHE A 53 4.06 3.89 1.92
CA PHE A 53 3.80 3.34 0.59
C PHE A 53 2.72 4.14 -0.15
N VAL A 54 1.57 4.40 0.48
CA VAL A 54 0.48 5.19 -0.12
C VAL A 54 0.93 6.61 -0.44
N ASP A 55 1.68 7.25 0.45
CA ASP A 55 2.26 8.57 0.20
C ASP A 55 3.23 8.56 -0.98
N ASN A 56 4.05 7.52 -1.12
CA ASN A 56 4.95 7.39 -2.28
C ASN A 56 4.18 7.30 -3.60
N LEU A 57 3.04 6.58 -3.61
CA LEU A 57 2.17 6.49 -4.77
C LEU A 57 1.52 7.84 -5.08
N ALA A 58 1.06 8.55 -4.06
CA ALA A 58 0.45 9.86 -4.21
C ALA A 58 1.43 10.89 -4.77
N GLN A 59 2.65 10.96 -4.22
CA GLN A 59 3.71 11.85 -4.69
C GLN A 59 4.10 11.59 -6.16
N LYS A 60 3.97 10.35 -6.62
CA LYS A 60 4.24 9.95 -8.00
C LYS A 60 3.03 10.08 -8.94
N GLY A 61 1.88 10.50 -8.43
CA GLY A 61 0.64 10.65 -9.22
C GLY A 61 -0.06 9.33 -9.54
N PHE A 62 0.29 8.24 -8.85
CA PHE A 62 -0.33 6.93 -9.02
C PHE A 62 -1.55 6.70 -8.13
N ALA A 63 -1.71 7.53 -7.09
CA ALA A 63 -2.85 7.52 -6.18
C ALA A 63 -3.24 8.96 -5.82
N GLY A 64 -4.47 9.16 -5.35
CA GLY A 64 -4.96 10.44 -4.85
C GLY A 64 -5.70 10.25 -3.53
N TYR A 65 -5.63 11.26 -2.66
CA TYR A 65 -6.46 11.29 -1.46
C TYR A 65 -7.80 11.93 -1.79
N GLU A 66 -8.87 11.14 -1.80
CA GLU A 66 -10.23 11.64 -1.66
C GLU A 66 -10.39 12.05 -0.20
N ALA A 67 -9.91 13.25 0.17
CA ALA A 67 -10.26 13.83 1.45
C ALA A 67 -11.76 14.06 1.41
N SER A 68 -12.53 13.19 2.08
CA SER A 68 -13.97 13.32 2.20
C SER A 68 -14.24 14.74 2.69
N ARG A 69 -14.75 15.61 1.81
CA ARG A 69 -15.26 16.90 2.25
C ARG A 69 -16.44 16.56 3.14
N ALA A 70 -16.24 16.64 4.45
CA ALA A 70 -17.34 16.82 5.38
C ALA A 70 -18.08 18.08 4.92
N ARG A 71 -19.31 17.89 4.44
CA ARG A 71 -20.24 18.96 4.15
C ARG A 71 -21.02 19.29 5.39
#